data_AF-A0A3M2AP87-F1
#
_entry.id   AF-A0A3M2AP87-F1
#
_cell.length_a   1.000
_cell.length_b   1.000
_cell.length_c   1.000
_cell.angle_alpha   90.00
_cell.angle_beta   90.00
_cell.angle_gamma   90.00
#
_symmetry.space_group_name_H-M   'P 1'
#
loop_
_entity.id
_entity.type
_entity.pdbx_description
1 polymer ?
#
loop_
_entity_poly.entity_id
_entity_poly.type
_entity_poly.pdbx_seq_one_letter_code
_entity_poly.pdbx_strand_id
1 'polypeptide(L)'
;MTDNKRDYMTDEIEEVTSETEQIKAQAQKGRSQKKKRSKRNQNQKLSPDEVNQMFAACARCGFFWAAFRVEQGNEVMETAVQNMKAGWLTLPWNQKMRLLVLKSYGVRVDIDYFHVEGICPDCRRRFSYQQSETEGKPDLFRIELKPRVPH
;
A
#
# COMPACT_ATOMS: atom_id res chain seq x y z
N MET A 1 18.43 3.13 66.03
CA MET A 1 18.64 3.10 64.56
C MET A 1 18.19 4.48 64.05
N THR A 2 18.90 5.53 64.43
CA THR A 2 19.98 6.20 63.66
C THR A 2 19.44 7.03 62.50
N ASP A 3 19.00 8.23 62.86
CA ASP A 3 19.14 9.47 62.07
C ASP A 3 20.61 9.69 61.66
N ASN A 4 20.79 10.05 60.39
CA ASN A 4 21.96 10.71 59.77
C ASN A 4 21.71 10.64 58.25
N LYS A 5 21.97 11.65 57.42
CA LYS A 5 22.99 12.67 57.51
C LYS A 5 22.65 13.79 56.51
N ARG A 6 22.92 15.03 56.94
CA ARG A 6 23.32 16.19 56.11
C ARG A 6 24.44 15.81 55.13
N ASP A 7 24.61 16.61 54.08
CA ASP A 7 25.88 17.06 53.45
C ASP A 7 25.56 17.55 52.02
N TYR A 8 26.07 18.62 51.41
CA TYR A 8 26.75 19.88 51.74
C TYR A 8 26.56 20.79 50.49
N MET A 9 26.53 22.11 50.67
CA MET A 9 26.73 23.09 49.58
C MET A 9 28.22 23.16 49.23
N THR A 10 28.56 23.33 47.95
CA THR A 10 29.85 23.84 47.48
C THR A 10 29.65 24.67 46.21
N ASP A 11 29.57 25.98 46.41
CA ASP A 11 30.36 27.07 45.80
C ASP A 11 30.94 26.94 44.38
N GLU A 12 30.57 27.95 43.59
CA GLU A 12 31.45 28.91 42.90
C GLU A 12 32.62 28.38 42.05
N ILE A 13 32.48 28.54 40.72
CA ILE A 13 33.59 28.82 39.81
C ILE A 13 33.15 29.94 38.85
N GLU A 14 33.54 31.16 39.22
CA GLU A 14 33.98 32.30 38.38
C GLU A 14 35.12 31.85 37.42
N GLU A 15 35.44 32.36 36.23
CA GLU A 15 35.07 33.51 35.38
C GLU A 15 35.93 33.40 34.07
N VAL A 16 35.69 34.28 33.08
CA VAL A 16 36.58 34.71 31.96
C VAL A 16 36.86 33.70 30.81
N THR A 17 36.44 33.95 29.56
CA THR A 17 37.12 34.80 28.54
C THR A 17 36.26 34.79 27.26
N SER A 18 35.70 35.92 26.84
CA SER A 18 36.22 36.89 25.85
C SER A 18 36.02 36.49 24.37
N GLU A 19 35.23 37.32 23.69
CA GLU A 19 35.44 37.77 22.31
C GLU A 19 35.45 36.70 21.20
N THR A 20 34.30 36.55 20.51
CA THR A 20 34.31 36.55 19.04
C THR A 20 32.89 36.68 18.46
N GLU A 21 32.79 37.58 17.48
CA GLU A 21 31.86 37.50 16.35
C GLU A 21 30.42 38.01 16.55
N GLN A 22 30.38 39.34 16.72
CA GLN A 22 29.53 40.19 15.89
C GLN A 22 29.45 39.67 14.44
N ILE A 23 28.25 39.33 13.96
CA ILE A 23 27.66 39.69 12.65
C ILE A 23 26.25 39.07 12.65
N LYS A 24 25.25 39.81 13.15
CA LYS A 24 23.82 39.55 12.87
C LYS A 24 23.12 40.86 12.57
N ALA A 25 23.43 41.39 11.40
CA ALA A 25 22.59 42.35 10.72
C ALA A 25 22.30 41.81 9.31
N GLN A 26 21.04 41.97 8.91
CA GLN A 26 20.54 42.04 7.53
C GLN A 26 19.84 40.80 6.93
N ALA A 27 18.63 41.11 6.42
CA ALA A 27 17.88 40.45 5.35
C ALA A 27 17.34 39.04 5.63
N GLN A 28 16.16 38.88 6.25
CA GLN A 28 14.85 39.06 5.61
C GLN A 28 14.79 38.69 4.11
N LYS A 29 13.93 37.70 3.82
CA LYS A 29 13.14 37.49 2.58
C LYS A 29 13.81 36.75 1.40
N GLY A 30 14.25 35.51 1.66
CA GLY A 30 14.26 34.46 0.65
C GLY A 30 13.00 33.58 0.78
N ARG A 31 11.97 33.84 -0.04
CA ARG A 31 10.76 33.01 -0.16
C ARG A 31 11.11 31.59 -0.62
N SER A 32 11.44 30.70 0.32
CA SER A 32 11.41 29.26 0.07
C SER A 32 9.96 28.81 0.04
N GLN A 33 9.36 28.79 -1.15
CA GLN A 33 8.14 28.04 -1.41
C GLN A 33 8.45 26.56 -1.19
N LYS A 34 8.37 26.11 0.07
CA LYS A 34 8.17 24.70 0.41
C LYS A 34 6.88 24.29 -0.30
N LYS A 35 7.01 23.66 -1.46
CA LYS A 35 5.95 22.86 -2.08
C LYS A 35 5.49 21.88 -1.01
N LYS A 36 4.39 22.23 -0.32
CA LYS A 36 3.69 21.33 0.58
C LYS A 36 3.30 20.13 -0.28
N ARG A 37 4.06 19.04 -0.17
CA ARG A 37 3.66 17.73 -0.64
C ARG A 37 2.28 17.49 -0.03
N SER A 38 1.25 17.63 -0.87
CA SER A 38 -0.09 17.20 -0.53
C SER A 38 0.01 15.74 -0.11
N LYS A 39 -0.13 15.48 1.19
CA LYS A 39 -0.40 14.15 1.72
C LYS A 39 -1.76 13.75 1.15
N ARG A 40 -1.73 13.24 -0.09
CA ARG A 40 -2.91 12.79 -0.81
C ARG A 40 -3.52 11.67 0.02
N ASN A 41 -4.73 11.92 0.54
CA ASN A 41 -5.54 11.04 1.37
C ASN A 41 -5.36 9.56 0.99
N GLN A 42 -4.66 8.81 1.84
CA GLN A 42 -4.47 7.36 1.70
C GLN A 42 -5.74 6.55 2.00
N ASN A 43 -6.88 7.20 2.29
CA ASN A 43 -8.15 6.58 2.68
C ASN A 43 -9.33 6.98 1.78
N GLN A 44 -9.10 7.36 0.52
CA GLN A 44 -10.23 7.47 -0.41
C GLN A 44 -10.73 6.07 -0.73
N LYS A 45 -11.85 5.68 -0.09
CA LYS A 45 -12.63 4.51 -0.46
C LYS A 45 -13.10 4.71 -1.90
N LEU A 46 -12.62 3.86 -2.80
CA LEU A 46 -13.03 3.92 -4.21
C LEU A 46 -14.41 3.29 -4.37
N SER A 47 -15.21 3.85 -5.27
CA SER A 47 -16.47 3.22 -5.62
C SER A 47 -16.24 1.99 -6.51
N PRO A 48 -17.16 1.02 -6.51
CA PRO A 48 -17.12 -0.10 -7.47
C PRO A 48 -17.02 0.38 -8.92
N ASP A 49 -17.66 1.49 -9.27
CA ASP A 49 -17.62 2.06 -10.63
C ASP A 49 -16.26 2.63 -11.00
N GLU A 50 -15.57 3.28 -10.07
CA GLU A 50 -14.20 3.73 -10.29
C GLU A 50 -13.28 2.54 -10.54
N VAL A 51 -13.43 1.47 -9.75
CA VAL A 51 -12.68 0.22 -9.96
C VAL A 51 -13.01 -0.37 -11.33
N ASN A 52 -14.28 -0.43 -11.73
CA ASN A 52 -14.70 -0.90 -13.05
C ASN A 52 -13.98 -0.14 -14.17
N GLN A 53 -13.98 1.20 -14.11
CA GLN A 53 -13.31 2.04 -15.10
C GLN A 53 -11.81 1.79 -15.16
N MET A 54 -11.17 1.56 -14.01
CA MET A 54 -9.73 1.28 -13.94
C MET A 54 -9.37 -0.07 -14.58
N PHE A 55 -10.22 -1.09 -14.47
CA PHE A 55 -10.02 -2.37 -15.17
C PHE A 55 -10.37 -2.27 -16.66
N ALA A 56 -11.39 -1.50 -17.02
CA ALA A 56 -11.87 -1.32 -18.39
C ALA A 56 -10.81 -0.73 -19.35
N ALA A 57 -9.81 -0.02 -18.83
CA ALA A 57 -8.71 0.53 -19.63
C ALA A 57 -7.82 -0.54 -20.30
N CYS A 58 -7.95 -1.81 -19.94
CA CYS A 58 -7.18 -2.92 -20.52
C CYS A 58 -8.13 -4.06 -20.89
N ALA A 59 -8.04 -4.59 -22.12
CA ALA A 59 -8.94 -5.64 -22.59
C ALA A 59 -8.90 -6.90 -21.70
N ARG A 60 -7.70 -7.38 -21.35
CA ARG A 60 -7.54 -8.57 -20.47
C ARG A 60 -8.01 -8.34 -19.05
N CYS A 61 -7.64 -7.21 -18.44
CA CYS A 61 -8.06 -6.89 -17.08
C CYS A 61 -9.56 -6.58 -17.01
N GLY A 62 -10.10 -5.87 -18.00
CA GLY A 62 -11.52 -5.61 -18.14
C GLY A 62 -12.32 -6.90 -18.31
N PHE A 63 -11.85 -7.81 -19.18
CA PHE A 63 -12.44 -9.15 -19.33
C PHE A 63 -12.40 -9.92 -18.01
N PHE A 64 -11.24 -10.01 -17.35
CA PHE A 64 -11.10 -10.66 -16.05
C PHE A 64 -12.13 -10.13 -15.05
N TRP A 65 -12.20 -8.81 -14.90
CA TRP A 65 -13.05 -8.18 -13.91
C TRP A 65 -14.54 -8.34 -14.21
N ALA A 66 -14.93 -8.19 -15.47
CA ALA A 66 -16.31 -8.38 -15.90
C ALA A 66 -16.76 -9.84 -15.72
N ALA A 67 -15.93 -10.81 -16.09
CA ALA A 67 -16.23 -12.23 -15.91
C ALA A 67 -16.21 -12.63 -14.43
N PHE A 68 -15.32 -12.07 -13.61
CA PHE A 68 -15.33 -12.26 -12.16
C PHE A 68 -16.68 -11.84 -11.55
N ARG A 69 -17.18 -10.67 -11.95
CA ARG A 69 -18.48 -10.15 -11.51
C ARG A 69 -19.64 -11.09 -11.86
N VAL A 70 -19.62 -11.68 -13.06
CA VAL A 70 -20.62 -12.66 -13.49
C VAL A 70 -20.51 -13.96 -12.69
N GLU A 71 -19.30 -14.44 -12.46
CA GLU A 71 -19.06 -15.75 -11.84
C GLU A 71 -19.27 -15.78 -10.32
N GLN A 72 -18.97 -14.66 -9.63
CA GLN A 72 -19.03 -14.55 -8.16
C GLN A 72 -20.17 -13.65 -7.67
N GLY A 73 -20.81 -12.89 -8.55
CA GLY A 73 -21.85 -11.92 -8.20
C GLY A 73 -21.31 -10.56 -7.75
N ASN A 74 -22.21 -9.58 -7.71
CA ASN A 74 -21.87 -8.20 -7.37
C ASN A 74 -21.48 -8.03 -5.90
N GLU A 75 -22.11 -8.77 -4.98
CA GLU A 75 -21.86 -8.66 -3.54
C GLU A 75 -20.40 -8.98 -3.17
N VAL A 76 -19.85 -10.04 -3.76
CA VAL A 76 -18.45 -10.43 -3.55
C VAL A 76 -17.50 -9.38 -4.12
N MET A 77 -17.83 -8.82 -5.28
CA MET A 77 -17.06 -7.75 -5.91
C MET A 77 -17.05 -6.48 -5.05
N GLU A 78 -18.20 -6.02 -4.58
CA GLU A 78 -18.33 -4.85 -3.71
C GLU A 78 -17.59 -5.05 -2.39
N THR A 79 -17.73 -6.23 -1.78
CA THR A 79 -17.00 -6.61 -0.57
C THR A 79 -15.49 -6.57 -0.79
N ALA A 80 -15.00 -7.05 -1.94
CA ALA A 80 -13.58 -6.99 -2.27
C ALA A 80 -13.08 -5.54 -2.44
N VAL A 81 -13.89 -4.67 -3.07
CA VAL A 81 -13.56 -3.25 -3.22
C VAL A 81 -13.52 -2.54 -1.87
N GLN A 82 -14.46 -2.83 -0.98
CA GLN A 82 -14.51 -2.26 0.38
C GLN A 82 -13.32 -2.72 1.24
N ASN A 83 -12.90 -3.98 1.09
CA ASN A 83 -11.79 -4.58 1.84
C ASN A 83 -10.43 -4.40 1.15
N MET A 84 -10.35 -3.54 0.14
CA MET A 84 -9.11 -3.26 -0.57
C MET A 84 -8.04 -2.71 0.38
N LYS A 85 -6.82 -3.25 0.27
CA LYS A 85 -5.69 -2.82 1.11
C LYS A 85 -4.46 -2.51 0.28
N ALA A 86 -3.85 -1.35 0.52
CA ALA A 86 -2.61 -0.92 -0.12
C ALA A 86 -2.64 -0.97 -1.67
N GLY A 87 -3.80 -0.70 -2.28
CA GLY A 87 -3.97 -0.73 -3.74
C GLY A 87 -4.09 -2.13 -4.35
N TRP A 88 -4.30 -3.15 -3.52
CA TRP A 88 -4.58 -4.52 -3.95
C TRP A 88 -6.01 -4.90 -3.62
N LEU A 89 -6.70 -5.46 -4.61
CA LEU A 89 -7.95 -6.18 -4.38
C LEU A 89 -7.62 -7.61 -3.98
N THR A 90 -8.27 -8.09 -2.93
CA THR A 90 -8.17 -9.48 -2.47
C THR A 90 -9.48 -10.18 -2.82
N LEU A 91 -9.40 -11.25 -3.60
CA LEU A 91 -10.52 -12.00 -4.14
C LEU A 91 -10.44 -13.45 -3.63
N PRO A 92 -11.59 -14.09 -3.38
CA PRO A 92 -11.62 -15.50 -3.02
C PRO A 92 -11.10 -16.37 -4.17
N TRP A 93 -10.29 -17.36 -3.85
CA TRP A 93 -9.85 -18.35 -4.81
C TRP A 93 -10.80 -19.55 -4.85
N ASN A 94 -11.19 -19.95 -6.06
CA ASN A 94 -11.98 -21.16 -6.31
C ASN A 94 -11.68 -21.67 -7.73
N GLN A 95 -12.27 -22.81 -8.10
CA GLN A 95 -12.03 -23.42 -9.41
C GLN A 95 -12.41 -22.48 -10.58
N LYS A 96 -13.45 -21.68 -10.43
CA LYS A 96 -13.86 -20.69 -11.45
C LYS A 96 -12.82 -19.57 -11.58
N MET A 97 -12.29 -19.08 -10.47
CA MET A 97 -11.20 -18.09 -10.46
C MET A 97 -9.95 -18.63 -11.17
N ARG A 98 -9.57 -19.89 -10.93
CA ARG A 98 -8.46 -20.54 -11.62
C ARG A 98 -8.64 -20.52 -13.14
N LEU A 99 -9.81 -20.92 -13.62
CA LEU A 99 -10.14 -20.88 -15.06
C LEU A 99 -10.14 -19.45 -15.60
N LEU A 100 -10.61 -18.49 -14.80
CA LEU A 100 -10.68 -17.09 -15.19
C LEU A 100 -9.27 -16.47 -15.35
N VAL A 101 -8.36 -16.77 -14.43
CA VAL A 101 -6.94 -16.35 -14.51
C VAL A 101 -6.29 -16.95 -15.75
N LEU A 102 -6.52 -18.24 -16.01
CA LEU A 102 -6.02 -18.91 -17.21
C LEU A 102 -6.53 -18.24 -18.50
N LYS A 103 -7.84 -17.98 -18.60
CA LYS A 103 -8.44 -17.34 -19.79
C LYS A 103 -7.98 -15.89 -19.98
N SER A 104 -7.80 -15.15 -18.90
CA SER A 104 -7.48 -13.71 -18.97
C SER A 104 -5.98 -13.46 -19.20
N TYR A 105 -5.13 -14.25 -18.53
CA TYR A 105 -3.69 -13.99 -18.47
C TYR A 105 -2.84 -15.10 -19.07
N GLY A 106 -3.43 -16.26 -19.41
CA GLY A 106 -2.68 -17.42 -19.91
C GLY A 106 -1.87 -18.14 -18.83
N VAL A 107 -2.05 -17.79 -17.55
CA VAL A 107 -1.29 -18.35 -16.44
C VAL A 107 -2.01 -19.57 -15.87
N ARG A 108 -1.31 -20.70 -15.83
CA ARG A 108 -1.76 -21.90 -15.12
C ARG A 108 -1.27 -21.81 -13.68
N VAL A 109 -2.22 -21.81 -12.75
CA VAL A 109 -1.96 -21.96 -11.32
C VAL A 109 -2.32 -23.39 -10.98
N ASP A 110 -1.33 -24.26 -10.79
CA ASP A 110 -1.56 -25.64 -10.39
C ASP A 110 -1.58 -25.78 -8.86
N ILE A 111 -2.17 -26.87 -8.37
CA ILE A 111 -2.46 -27.08 -6.95
C ILE A 111 -1.17 -27.22 -6.13
N ASP A 112 -0.07 -27.60 -6.78
CA ASP A 112 1.23 -27.82 -6.13
C ASP A 112 2.03 -26.51 -5.90
N TYR A 113 1.53 -25.38 -6.39
CA TYR A 113 2.19 -24.08 -6.17
C TYR A 113 1.60 -23.38 -4.96
N PHE A 114 2.42 -23.14 -3.94
CA PHE A 114 2.01 -22.35 -2.77
C PHE A 114 1.85 -20.86 -3.08
N HIS A 115 2.55 -20.37 -4.10
CA HIS A 115 2.54 -18.96 -4.50
C HIS A 115 2.82 -18.83 -5.99
N VAL A 116 2.07 -17.97 -6.67
CA VAL A 116 2.30 -17.62 -8.08
C VAL A 116 2.19 -16.11 -8.22
N GLU A 117 3.16 -15.49 -8.88
CA GLU A 117 3.06 -14.09 -9.30
C GLU A 117 2.97 -14.00 -10.81
N GLY A 118 2.17 -13.05 -11.28
CA GLY A 118 2.00 -12.80 -12.70
C GLY A 118 1.77 -11.33 -12.99
N ILE A 119 1.91 -11.01 -14.27
CA ILE A 119 1.79 -9.65 -14.78
C ILE A 119 0.92 -9.70 -16.03
N CYS A 120 -0.08 -8.82 -16.12
CA CYS A 120 -0.85 -8.64 -17.34
C CYS A 120 0.09 -8.19 -18.47
N PRO A 121 0.15 -8.89 -19.61
CA PRO A 121 1.07 -8.53 -20.69
C PRO A 121 0.73 -7.18 -21.33
N ASP A 122 -0.54 -6.77 -21.30
CA ASP A 122 -1.00 -5.55 -21.98
C ASP A 122 -0.77 -4.30 -21.13
N CYS A 123 -1.18 -4.32 -19.86
CA CYS A 123 -1.14 -3.15 -18.99
C CYS A 123 -0.15 -3.25 -17.83
N ARG A 124 0.63 -4.34 -17.75
CA ARG A 124 1.62 -4.58 -16.68
C ARG A 124 1.07 -4.61 -15.25
N ARG A 125 -0.26 -4.74 -15.09
CA ARG A 125 -0.91 -4.92 -13.78
C ARG A 125 -0.48 -6.23 -13.16
N ARG A 126 -0.03 -6.19 -11.91
CA ARG A 126 0.45 -7.39 -11.22
C ARG A 126 -0.67 -8.10 -10.50
N PHE A 127 -0.53 -9.41 -10.40
CA PHE A 127 -1.42 -10.26 -9.63
C PHE A 127 -0.61 -11.36 -8.95
N SER A 128 -1.17 -11.90 -7.88
CA SER A 128 -0.59 -13.04 -7.17
C SER A 128 -1.67 -13.98 -6.68
N TYR A 129 -1.37 -15.26 -6.69
CA TYR A 129 -2.10 -16.30 -5.99
C TYR A 129 -1.26 -16.77 -4.81
N GLN A 130 -1.90 -16.99 -3.66
CA GLN A 130 -1.26 -17.53 -2.48
C GLN A 130 -2.17 -18.58 -1.85
N GLN A 131 -1.64 -19.79 -1.69
CA GLN A 131 -2.28 -20.86 -0.95
C GLN A 131 -2.25 -20.57 0.54
N SER A 132 -3.31 -20.95 1.26
CA SER A 132 -3.36 -20.80 2.70
C SER A 132 -2.56 -21.90 3.40
N GLU A 133 -1.65 -21.50 4.30
CA GLU A 133 -0.91 -22.44 5.16
C GLU A 133 -1.75 -22.95 6.34
N THR A 134 -2.86 -22.27 6.65
CA THR A 134 -3.75 -22.67 7.75
C THR A 134 -4.91 -23.49 7.22
N GLU A 135 -5.09 -24.68 7.77
CA GLU A 135 -6.25 -25.52 7.48
C GLU A 135 -7.56 -24.76 7.76
N GLY A 136 -8.50 -24.82 6.81
CA GLY A 136 -9.79 -24.12 6.90
C GLY A 136 -9.77 -22.64 6.51
N LYS A 137 -8.62 -22.05 6.19
CA LYS A 137 -8.58 -20.70 5.59
C LYS A 137 -8.62 -20.79 4.06
N PRO A 138 -9.35 -19.88 3.39
CA PRO A 138 -9.40 -19.88 1.93
C PRO A 138 -8.08 -19.39 1.32
N ASP A 139 -7.75 -19.93 0.16
CA ASP A 139 -6.67 -19.39 -0.67
C ASP A 139 -7.08 -18.02 -1.24
N LEU A 140 -6.09 -17.20 -1.56
CA LEU A 140 -6.31 -15.82 -1.95
C LEU A 140 -5.73 -15.52 -3.32
N PHE A 141 -6.50 -14.78 -4.12
CA PHE A 141 -6.01 -14.12 -5.30
C PHE A 141 -5.96 -12.62 -5.06
N ARG A 142 -4.86 -11.98 -5.44
CA ARG A 142 -4.67 -10.55 -5.30
C ARG A 142 -4.34 -9.95 -6.65
N ILE A 143 -4.91 -8.78 -6.92
CA ILE A 143 -4.61 -8.03 -8.15
C ILE A 143 -4.46 -6.55 -7.84
N GLU A 144 -3.44 -5.93 -8.44
CA GLU A 144 -3.21 -4.49 -8.29
C GLU A 144 -4.35 -3.71 -8.93
N LEU A 145 -4.80 -2.67 -8.25
CA LEU A 145 -5.82 -1.79 -8.79
C LEU A 145 -5.24 -0.90 -9.91
N LYS A 146 -4.05 -0.33 -9.70
CA LYS A 146 -3.37 0.55 -10.66
C LYS A 146 -2.21 -0.19 -11.30
N PRO A 147 -2.12 -0.23 -12.65
CA PRO A 147 -0.92 -0.72 -13.30
C PRO A 147 0.26 0.20 -12.96
N ARG A 148 1.45 -0.38 -12.82
CA ARG A 148 2.67 0.40 -12.70
C ARG A 148 3.00 0.99 -14.07
N VAL A 149 3.14 2.30 -14.15
CA VAL A 149 3.68 2.95 -15.35
C VAL A 149 5.14 2.50 -15.46
N PRO A 150 5.59 1.94 -16.60
CA PRO A 150 7.01 1.70 -16.81
C PRO A 150 7.74 3.05 -16.75
N HIS A 151 8.70 3.16 -15.83
CA HIS A 151 9.62 4.30 -15.76
C HIS A 151 10.63 4.25 -16.88
#